data_AF-A0A3D3SEZ5-F1
#
_entry.id   AF-A0A3D3SEZ5-F1
#
_cell.length_a   1.000
_cell.length_b   1.000
_cell.length_c   1.000
_cell.angle_alpha   90.00
_cell.angle_beta   90.00
_cell.angle_gamma   90.00
#
_symmetry.space_group_name_H-M   'P 1'
#
loop_
_entity.id
_entity.type
_entity.pdbx_description
1 polymer ?
#
loop_
_entity_poly.entity_id
_entity_poly.type
_entity_poly.pdbx_seq_one_letter_code
_entity_poly.pdbx_strand_id
1 'polypeptide(L)'
;GLLTGDTSWAWRLALPIAIFSELVFAALLLQIRNAKRKGLNILAYILVGVALDCLGIEIFIDLYVSGAIRMSWSAITALALVPIAGFLIYFHYRVATTTNLRRLFKL
;
A
#
# COMPACT_ATOMS: atom_id res chain seq x y z
N GLY A 1 -10.65 9.62 25.08
CA GLY A 1 -9.53 9.14 25.94
C GLY A 1 -8.74 10.21 26.69
N LEU A 2 -8.90 11.51 26.43
CA LEU A 2 -8.51 12.58 27.36
C LEU A 2 -9.43 13.81 27.18
N LEU A 3 -9.93 14.01 25.95
CA LEU A 3 -10.88 15.07 25.58
C LEU A 3 -12.36 14.67 25.63
N THR A 4 -12.69 13.38 25.45
CA THR A 4 -14.08 12.90 25.31
C THR A 4 -14.56 11.96 26.43
N GLY A 5 -13.69 11.56 27.37
CA GLY A 5 -14.01 10.55 28.40
C GLY A 5 -14.23 9.12 27.88
N ASP A 6 -14.69 8.97 26.64
CA ASP A 6 -14.93 7.70 25.98
C ASP A 6 -13.65 7.18 25.28
N THR A 7 -13.31 5.93 25.57
CA THR A 7 -12.18 5.17 25.01
C THR A 7 -12.64 4.01 24.14
N SER A 8 -13.94 3.81 23.98
CA SER A 8 -14.52 2.72 23.17
C SER A 8 -14.05 2.77 21.71
N TRP A 9 -13.85 3.97 21.15
CA TRP A 9 -13.32 4.16 19.79
C TRP A 9 -11.90 3.61 19.61
N ALA A 10 -11.06 3.65 20.65
CA ALA A 10 -9.70 3.13 20.55
C ALA A 10 -9.72 1.60 20.32
N TRP A 11 -10.61 0.91 21.03
CA TRP A 11 -10.76 -0.55 20.89
C TRP A 11 -11.51 -0.94 19.63
N ARG A 12 -12.56 -0.20 19.26
CA ARG A 12 -13.45 -0.57 18.15
C ARG A 12 -12.98 -0.10 16.77
N LEU A 13 -12.13 0.94 16.71
CA LEU A 13 -11.64 1.51 15.46
C LEU A 13 -10.11 1.48 15.37
N ALA A 14 -9.41 2.03 16.37
CA ALA A 14 -7.96 2.18 16.27
C ALA A 14 -7.23 0.83 16.30
N LEU A 15 -7.70 -0.13 17.11
CA LEU A 15 -7.10 -1.47 17.18
C LEU A 15 -7.26 -2.26 15.87
N PRO A 16 -8.46 -2.37 15.25
CA PRO A 16 -8.59 -2.98 13.92
C PRO A 16 -7.72 -2.32 12.85
N ILE A 17 -7.64 -0.99 12.82
CA ILE A 17 -6.78 -0.26 11.87
C ILE A 17 -5.31 -0.61 12.12
N ALA A 18 -4.84 -0.56 13.36
CA ALA A 18 -3.46 -0.86 13.70
C ALA A 18 -3.07 -2.29 13.31
N ILE A 19 -3.94 -3.28 13.62
CA ILE A 19 -3.72 -4.68 13.22
C ILE A 19 -3.66 -4.79 11.69
N PHE A 20 -4.57 -4.14 10.98
CA PHE A 20 -4.60 -4.17 9.52
C PHE A 20 -3.34 -3.55 8.91
N SER A 21 -2.94 -2.35 9.36
CA SER A 21 -1.74 -1.68 8.86
C SER A 21 -0.47 -2.48 9.16
N GLU A 22 -0.37 -3.12 10.34
CA GLU A 22 0.73 -4.04 10.65
C GLU A 22 0.74 -5.26 9.73
N LEU A 23 -0.43 -5.83 9.41
CA LEU A 23 -0.52 -6.94 8.46
C LEU A 23 -0.10 -6.53 7.04
N VAL A 24 -0.51 -5.34 6.58
CA VAL A 24 -0.08 -4.78 5.29
C VAL A 24 1.44 -4.56 5.29
N PHE A 25 1.98 -3.98 6.36
CA PHE A 25 3.42 -3.75 6.50
C PHE A 25 4.22 -5.06 6.53
N ALA A 26 3.77 -6.05 7.30
CA ALA A 26 4.37 -7.37 7.35
C ALA A 26 4.35 -8.05 5.97
N ALA A 27 3.23 -7.95 5.24
CA ALA A 27 3.13 -8.46 3.88
C ALA A 27 4.16 -7.80 2.96
N LEU A 28 4.26 -6.46 2.99
CA LEU A 28 5.24 -5.69 2.23
C LEU A 28 6.68 -6.14 2.50
N LEU A 29 7.04 -6.30 3.77
CA LEU A 29 8.36 -6.78 4.15
C LEU A 29 8.64 -8.18 3.62
N LEU A 30 7.66 -9.09 3.68
CA LEU A 30 7.79 -10.44 3.13
C LEU A 30 8.00 -10.42 1.62
N GLN A 31 7.26 -9.58 0.88
CA GLN A 31 7.40 -9.45 -0.57
C GLN A 31 8.75 -8.86 -0.95
N ILE A 32 9.24 -7.84 -0.22
CA ILE A 32 10.57 -7.25 -0.43
C ILE A 32 11.67 -8.27 -0.11
N ARG A 33 11.52 -9.06 0.95
CA ARG A 33 12.50 -10.08 1.33
C ARG A 33 12.60 -11.20 0.31
N ASN A 34 11.46 -11.62 -0.26
CA ASN A 34 11.38 -12.71 -1.23
C ASN A 34 11.66 -12.26 -2.67
N ALA A 35 11.81 -10.95 -2.92
CA ALA A 35 12.11 -10.42 -4.25
C ALA A 35 13.51 -10.85 -4.71
N LYS A 36 13.57 -11.70 -5.75
CA LYS A 36 14.82 -12.20 -6.33
C LYS A 36 15.72 -11.09 -6.90
N ARG A 37 15.12 -10.01 -7.40
CA ARG A 37 15.83 -8.81 -7.88
C ARG A 37 15.23 -7.59 -7.21
N LYS A 38 16.08 -6.85 -6.49
CA LYS A 38 15.72 -5.60 -5.82
C LYS A 38 15.91 -4.45 -6.82
N GLY A 39 14.94 -3.54 -6.89
CA GLY A 39 14.93 -2.44 -7.86
C GLY A 39 13.57 -1.76 -7.88
N LEU A 40 13.11 -1.33 -9.06
CA LEU A 40 11.81 -0.64 -9.24
C LEU A 40 10.59 -1.45 -8.74
N ASN A 41 10.72 -2.77 -8.65
CA ASN A 41 9.70 -3.64 -8.05
C ASN A 41 9.44 -3.34 -6.57
N ILE A 42 10.46 -2.92 -5.80
CA ILE A 42 10.29 -2.53 -4.39
C ILE A 42 9.42 -1.28 -4.29
N LEU A 43 9.70 -0.28 -5.13
CA LEU A 43 8.89 0.93 -5.17
C LEU A 43 7.45 0.61 -5.54
N ALA A 44 7.23 -0.28 -6.51
CA ALA A 44 5.89 -0.72 -6.86
C ALA A 44 5.16 -1.41 -5.69
N TYR A 45 5.83 -2.29 -4.95
CA TYR A 45 5.25 -2.91 -3.76
C TYR A 45 4.85 -1.88 -2.72
N ILE A 46 5.70 -0.89 -2.44
CA ILE A 46 5.39 0.19 -1.51
C ILE A 46 4.16 0.97 -1.97
N LEU A 47 4.07 1.34 -3.25
CA LEU A 47 2.91 2.07 -3.79
C LEU A 47 1.61 1.28 -3.66
N VAL A 48 1.63 -0.02 -3.94
CA VAL A 48 0.46 -0.91 -3.74
C VAL A 48 0.11 -1.03 -2.26
N GLY A 49 1.11 -1.15 -1.39
CA GLY A 49 0.95 -1.19 0.05
C GLY A 49 0.26 0.05 0.61
N VAL A 50 0.72 1.23 0.21
CA VAL A 50 0.11 2.51 0.60
C VAL A 50 -1.33 2.59 0.10
N ALA A 51 -1.61 2.20 -1.15
CA ALA A 51 -2.97 2.19 -1.68
C ALA A 51 -3.90 1.27 -0.88
N LEU A 52 -3.44 0.06 -0.56
CA LEU A 52 -4.19 -0.91 0.25
C LEU A 52 -4.43 -0.40 1.67
N ASP A 53 -3.43 0.23 2.28
CA ASP A 53 -3.53 0.77 3.64
C ASP A 53 -4.55 1.91 3.69
N CYS A 54 -4.49 2.85 2.74
CA CYS A 54 -5.48 3.92 2.61
C CYS A 54 -6.90 3.38 2.42
N LEU A 55 -7.10 2.39 1.54
CA LEU A 55 -8.40 1.76 1.31
C LEU A 55 -8.93 1.10 2.59
N GLY A 56 -8.09 0.34 3.29
CA GLY A 56 -8.49 -0.33 4.53
C GLY A 56 -8.85 0.66 5.62
N ILE A 57 -8.02 1.69 5.82
CA ILE A 57 -8.29 2.76 6.81
C ILE A 57 -9.65 3.41 6.53
N GLU A 58 -9.92 3.79 5.28
CA GLU A 58 -11.22 4.40 4.94
C GLU A 58 -12.38 3.44 5.19
N ILE A 59 -12.26 2.17 4.81
CA ILE A 59 -13.30 1.15 5.07
C ILE A 59 -13.58 1.02 6.57
N PHE A 60 -12.55 0.95 7.43
CA PHE A 60 -12.75 0.86 8.88
C PHE A 60 -13.42 2.12 9.45
N ILE A 61 -13.01 3.29 8.98
CA ILE A 61 -13.63 4.56 9.37
C ILE A 61 -15.09 4.62 8.94
N ASP A 62 -15.38 4.27 7.68
CA ASP A 62 -16.72 4.31 7.10
C ASP A 62 -17.69 3.37 7.83
N LEU A 63 -17.25 2.15 8.10
CA LEU A 63 -18.02 1.16 8.86
C LEU A 63 -18.26 1.62 10.30
N TYR A 64 -17.27 2.26 10.93
CA TYR A 64 -17.39 2.76 12.30
C TYR A 64 -18.32 3.99 12.42
N VAL A 65 -18.21 4.93 11.48
CA VAL A 65 -18.94 6.21 11.53
C VAL A 65 -20.34 6.10 10.96
N SER A 66 -20.48 5.42 9.82
CA SER A 66 -21.73 5.44 9.04
C SER A 66 -22.36 4.05 8.84
N GLY A 67 -21.65 2.98 9.16
CA GLY A 67 -22.10 1.60 8.92
C GLY A 67 -22.16 1.21 7.44
N ALA A 68 -21.74 2.09 6.53
CA ALA A 68 -21.78 1.87 5.09
C ALA A 68 -20.46 2.30 4.46
N ILE A 69 -19.92 1.48 3.55
CA ILE A 69 -18.67 1.78 2.87
C ILE A 69 -18.91 2.88 1.82
N ARG A 70 -18.18 3.98 1.93
CA ARG A 70 -18.25 5.15 1.06
C ARG A 70 -16.83 5.59 0.70
N MET A 71 -16.21 4.84 -0.20
CA MET A 71 -14.87 5.17 -0.68
C MET A 71 -14.85 6.58 -1.29
N SER A 72 -14.00 7.44 -0.75
CA SER A 72 -13.86 8.82 -1.19
C SER A 72 -12.40 9.12 -1.54
N TRP A 73 -11.58 9.50 -0.56
CA TRP A 73 -10.19 9.87 -0.78
C TRP A 73 -9.31 8.65 -1.09
N SER A 74 -9.59 7.49 -0.50
CA SER A 74 -8.74 6.30 -0.70
C SER A 74 -8.88 5.73 -2.12
N ALA A 75 -10.07 5.83 -2.73
CA ALA A 75 -10.28 5.43 -4.12
C ALA A 75 -9.44 6.27 -5.09
N ILE A 76 -9.37 7.58 -4.86
CA ILE A 76 -8.55 8.50 -5.65
C ILE A 76 -7.06 8.15 -5.48
N THR A 77 -6.62 7.92 -4.23
CA THR A 77 -5.25 7.47 -3.95
C THR A 77 -4.93 6.16 -4.65
N ALA A 78 -5.80 5.16 -4.58
CA ALA A 78 -5.61 3.87 -5.24
C ALA A 78 -5.53 4.02 -6.77
N LEU A 79 -6.43 4.80 -7.37
CA LEU A 79 -6.41 5.09 -8.81
C LEU A 79 -5.15 5.82 -9.26
N ALA A 80 -4.54 6.65 -8.40
CA ALA A 80 -3.27 7.30 -8.71
C ALA A 80 -2.07 6.34 -8.58
N LEU A 81 -2.02 5.54 -7.51
CA LEU A 81 -0.85 4.74 -7.17
C LEU A 81 -0.77 3.41 -7.93
N VAL A 82 -1.90 2.73 -8.12
CA VAL A 82 -1.94 1.38 -8.72
C VAL A 82 -1.43 1.37 -10.16
N PRO A 83 -1.82 2.30 -11.06
CA PRO A 83 -1.28 2.32 -12.43
C PRO A 83 0.23 2.56 -12.46
N ILE A 84 0.75 3.44 -11.60
CA ILE A 84 2.18 3.72 -11.49
C ILE A 84 2.92 2.47 -11.01
N ALA A 85 2.40 1.79 -9.98
CA ALA A 85 2.98 0.54 -9.51
C ALA A 85 2.98 -0.55 -10.59
N GLY A 86 1.88 -0.70 -11.33
CA GLY A 86 1.77 -1.62 -12.45
C GLY A 86 2.81 -1.34 -13.54
N PHE A 87 2.99 -0.07 -13.90
CA PHE A 87 4.02 0.36 -14.84
C PHE A 87 5.43 0.00 -14.36
N LEU A 88 5.73 0.25 -13.08
CA LEU A 88 7.05 -0.07 -12.49
C LEU A 88 7.34 -1.56 -12.46
N ILE A 89 6.35 -2.40 -12.14
CA ILE A 89 6.46 -3.87 -12.19
C ILE A 89 6.73 -4.31 -13.63
N TYR A 90 5.93 -3.83 -14.58
CA TYR A 90 6.09 -4.14 -15.99
C TYR A 90 7.49 -3.77 -16.50
N PHE A 91 7.95 -2.57 -16.18
CA PHE A 91 9.27 -2.10 -16.57
C PHE A 91 10.38 -2.95 -15.93
N HIS A 92 10.26 -3.29 -14.65
CA HIS A 92 11.22 -4.12 -13.94
C HIS A 92 11.33 -5.53 -14.52
N TYR A 93 10.21 -6.20 -14.82
CA TYR A 93 10.23 -7.58 -15.28
C TYR A 93 10.41 -7.74 -16.79
N ARG A 94 9.89 -6.81 -17.60
CA ARG A 94 9.96 -6.93 -19.07
C ARG A 94 11.16 -6.18 -19.65
N VAL A 95 11.36 -4.92 -19.28
CA VAL A 95 12.36 -4.06 -19.94
C VAL A 95 13.76 -4.27 -19.36
N ALA A 96 13.90 -4.36 -18.04
CA ALA A 96 15.21 -4.56 -17.42
C ALA A 96 15.84 -5.94 -17.72
N THR A 97 15.02 -6.91 -18.14
CA THR A 97 15.47 -8.28 -18.46
C THR A 97 15.88 -8.44 -19.92
N THR A 98 15.30 -7.67 -20.84
CA THR A 98 15.63 -7.72 -22.28
C THR A 98 16.77 -6.77 -22.65
N THR A 99 17.06 -5.78 -21.82
CA THR A 99 18.00 -4.72 -22.16
C THR A 99 19.31 -4.95 -21.41
N ASN A 100 20.37 -5.24 -22.16
CA ASN A 100 21.73 -5.26 -21.63
C ASN A 100 22.06 -3.82 -21.22
N LEU A 101 21.78 -3.42 -19.98
CA LEU A 101 22.00 -2.06 -19.45
C LEU A 101 23.44 -1.57 -19.68
N ARG A 102 24.37 -2.52 -19.82
CA ARG A 102 25.77 -2.32 -20.22
C ARG A 102 25.95 -1.71 -21.63
N ARG A 103 24.96 -1.82 -22.53
CA ARG A 103 24.95 -1.17 -23.85
C ARG A 103 24.34 0.24 -23.85
N LEU A 104 23.45 0.54 -22.90
CA LEU A 104 22.78 1.84 -22.81
C LEU A 104 23.57 2.83 -21.94
N PHE A 105 24.16 2.34 -20.85
CA PHE A 105 25.09 3.10 -20.03
C PHE A 105 26.51 2.80 -20.46
N LYS A 106 26.89 3.23 -21.68
CA LYS A 106 28.31 3.34 -22.05
C LYS A 106 28.95 4.36 -21.09
N LEU A 107 29.45 3.86 -19.96
CA LEU A 107 30.50 4.44 -19.13
C LEU A 107 31.76 3.61 -19.39
#